data_AF-A0A9E0KIW8-F1
#
_entry.id   AF-A0A9E0KIW8-F1
#
_cell.length_a   1.000
_cell.length_b   1.000
_cell.length_c   1.000
_cell.angle_alpha   90.00
_cell.angle_beta   90.00
_cell.angle_gamma   90.00
#
_symmetry.space_group_name_H-M   'P 1'
#
loop_
_entity.id
_entity.type
_entity.pdbx_description
1 polymer ?
#
loop_
_entity_poly.entity_id
_entity_poly.type
_entity_poly.pdbx_seq_one_letter_code
_entity_poly.pdbx_strand_id
1 'polypeptide(L)' 'MKHLFVGAFLLYVVSIFAQPPINYYQPAYKKSGTQLRTALQGIIDNHTVVSYNGLYDVYETSDN' A
#
# COMPACT_ATOMS: atom_id res chain seq x y z
N MET A 1 6.55 -35.27 -10.37
CA MET A 1 5.45 -34.33 -10.71
C MET A 1 5.07 -33.40 -9.55
N LYS A 2 4.76 -33.90 -8.33
CA LYS A 2 4.40 -33.07 -7.15
C LYS A 2 5.42 -31.97 -6.80
N HIS A 3 6.71 -32.27 -6.80
CA HIS A 3 7.77 -31.28 -6.51
C HIS A 3 7.88 -30.17 -7.58
N LEU A 4 7.45 -30.45 -8.81
CA LEU A 4 7.43 -29.48 -9.91
C LEU A 4 6.32 -28.45 -9.70
N PHE A 5 5.14 -28.89 -9.24
CA PHE A 5 4.05 -27.99 -8.86
C PHE A 5 4.38 -27.13 -7.63
N VAL A 6 5.04 -27.70 -6.63
CA VAL A 6 5.51 -26.93 -5.45
C VAL A 6 6.56 -25.89 -5.85
N GLY A 7 7.51 -26.26 -6.72
CA GLY A 7 8.50 -25.31 -7.24
C GLY A 7 7.87 -24.18 -8.06
N ALA A 8 6.91 -24.48 -8.93
CA ALA A 8 6.19 -23.48 -9.71
C ALA A 8 5.36 -22.53 -8.83
N PHE A 9 4.72 -23.04 -7.78
CA PHE A 9 3.99 -22.23 -6.81
C PHE A 9 4.91 -21.28 -6.03
N LEU A 10 6.09 -21.75 -5.61
CA LEU A 10 7.09 -20.91 -4.93
C LEU A 10 7.58 -19.76 -5.82
N LEU A 11 7.80 -20.02 -7.11
CA LEU A 11 8.18 -19.00 -8.08
C LEU A 11 7.06 -17.97 -8.34
N TYR A 12 5.80 -18.40 -8.28
CA TYR A 12 4.65 -17.50 -8.38
C TYR A 12 4.56 -16.56 -7.16
N VAL A 13 4.75 -17.06 -5.94
CA VAL A 13 4.67 -16.24 -4.71
C VAL A 13 5.75 -15.16 -4.66
N VAL A 14 6.98 -15.44 -5.10
CA VAL A 14 8.04 -14.42 -5.17
C VAL A 14 7.83 -13.38 -6.28
N SER A 15 6.87 -13.60 -7.18
CA SER A 15 6.52 -12.66 -8.25
C SER A 15 5.46 -11.63 -7.82
N ILE A 16 4.87 -11.79 -6.64
CA ILE A 16 3.82 -10.90 -6.13
C ILE A 16 4.49 -9.69 -5.45
N PHE A 17 4.82 -8.67 -6.23
CA PHE A 17 5.24 -7.38 -5.67
C PHE A 17 4.02 -6.49 -5.46
N ALA A 18 3.73 -6.13 -4.21
CA ALA A 18 2.77 -5.07 -3.89
C ALA A 18 3.37 -3.71 -4.27
N GLN A 19 3.40 -3.41 -5.57
CA GLN A 19 3.88 -2.12 -6.06
C GLN A 19 2.74 -1.09 -5.95
N PRO A 20 3.03 0.12 -5.45
CA PRO A 20 2.08 1.21 -5.52
C PRO A 20 1.83 1.58 -7.00
N PRO A 21 0.81 2.39 -7.30
CA PRO A 21 0.62 2.93 -8.64
C PRO A 21 1.91 3.53 -9.21
N ILE A 22 2.08 3.46 -10.52
CA ILE A 22 3.25 4.03 -11.18
C ILE A 22 3.41 5.51 -10.80
N ASN A 23 4.63 5.91 -10.43
CA ASN A 23 4.98 7.27 -9.99
C ASN A 23 4.36 7.74 -8.66
N TYR A 24 3.71 6.87 -7.87
CA TYR A 24 3.05 7.26 -6.62
C TYR A 24 3.98 8.03 -5.66
N TYR A 25 5.22 7.59 -5.47
CA TYR A 25 6.21 8.26 -4.62
C TYR A 25 7.14 9.22 -5.35
N GLN A 26 6.92 9.47 -6.65
CA GLN A 26 7.75 10.37 -7.45
C GLN A 26 7.87 11.78 -6.84
N PRO A 27 6.80 12.38 -6.28
CA PRO A 27 6.91 13.69 -5.63
C PRO A 27 7.84 13.71 -4.40
N ALA A 28 8.08 12.57 -3.75
CA ALA A 28 8.93 12.43 -2.58
C ALA A 28 10.39 12.07 -2.92
N TYR A 29 10.67 11.72 -4.18
CA TYR A 29 11.98 11.23 -4.62
C TYR A 29 13.10 12.24 -4.33
N LYS A 30 14.21 11.76 -3.74
CA LYS A 30 15.40 12.54 -3.36
C LYS A 30 15.15 13.71 -2.39
N LYS A 31 13.97 13.81 -1.76
CA LYS A 31 13.70 14.81 -0.71
C LYS A 31 14.10 14.27 0.67
N SER A 32 14.39 15.19 1.59
CA SER A 32 14.66 14.87 3.00
C SER A 32 14.07 15.94 3.92
N GLY A 33 14.00 15.64 5.23
CA GLY A 33 13.50 16.56 6.25
C GLY A 33 12.10 17.11 5.95
N THR A 34 11.92 18.42 6.12
CA THR A 34 10.64 19.11 5.92
C THR A 34 10.10 18.97 4.49
N GLN A 35 10.99 18.93 3.49
CA GLN A 35 10.58 18.76 2.09
C GLN A 35 9.99 17.38 1.83
N LEU A 36 10.60 16.33 2.42
CA LEU A 36 10.07 14.97 2.35
C LEU A 36 8.72 14.88 3.08
N ARG A 37 8.63 15.44 4.30
CA ARG A 37 7.39 15.44 5.08
C ARG A 37 6.22 16.05 4.30
N THR A 38 6.45 17.19 3.67
CA THR A 38 5.41 17.90 2.91
C THR A 38 5.01 17.12 1.66
N ALA A 39 5.97 16.54 0.94
CA ALA A 39 5.67 15.71 -0.23
C ALA A 39 4.85 14.47 0.15
N LEU A 40 5.17 13.81 1.25
CA LEU A 40 4.41 12.66 1.76
C LEU A 40 3.01 13.08 2.25
N GLN A 41 2.89 14.22 2.93
CA GLN A 41 1.57 14.74 3.31
C GLN A 41 0.70 14.97 2.07
N GLY A 42 1.21 15.60 1.01
CA GLY A 42 0.45 15.78 -0.23
C GLY A 42 0.03 14.47 -0.92
N ILE A 43 0.83 13.40 -0.78
CA ILE A 43 0.48 12.06 -1.29
C ILE A 43 -0.68 11.44 -0.46
N ILE A 44 -0.73 11.73 0.84
CA ILE A 44 -1.67 11.11 1.79
C ILE A 44 -2.90 11.99 2.06
N ASP A 45 -2.89 13.26 1.65
CA ASP A 45 -3.86 14.29 2.10
C ASP A 45 -5.31 13.94 1.80
N ASN A 46 -5.58 13.32 0.64
CA ASN A 46 -6.92 12.90 0.24
C ASN A 46 -7.34 11.56 0.87
N HIS A 47 -7.13 11.40 2.17
CA HIS A 47 -7.58 10.24 2.93
C HIS A 47 -8.96 10.51 3.54
N THR A 48 -9.76 9.46 3.66
CA THR A 48 -11.03 9.54 4.38
C THR A 48 -10.76 9.61 5.88
N VAL A 49 -11.08 10.74 6.49
CA VAL A 49 -11.02 10.87 7.95
C VAL A 49 -12.25 10.19 8.55
N VAL A 50 -12.02 9.12 9.31
CA VAL A 50 -13.07 8.41 10.04
C VAL A 50 -13.02 8.84 11.51
N SER A 51 -14.08 9.50 11.96
CA SER A 51 -14.24 9.84 13.39
C SER A 51 -14.62 8.59 14.20
N TYR A 52 -14.50 8.67 15.53
CA TYR A 52 -14.76 7.53 16.42
C TYR A 52 -16.15 6.89 16.18
N ASN A 53 -17.16 7.69 15.87
CA ASN A 53 -18.52 7.21 15.60
C ASN A 53 -18.62 6.34 14.33
N GLY A 54 -17.71 6.51 13.36
CA GLY A 54 -17.68 5.72 12.13
C GLY A 54 -16.81 4.47 12.20
N LEU A 55 -16.14 4.22 13.32
CA LEU A 55 -15.26 3.05 13.45
C LEU A 55 -16.05 1.74 13.41
N TYR A 56 -17.26 1.70 13.98
CA TYR A 56 -18.13 0.52 13.95
C TYR A 56 -18.40 0.07 12.51
N ASP A 57 -18.82 0.99 11.65
CA ASP A 57 -19.11 0.71 10.23
C ASP A 57 -17.84 0.29 9.47
N VAL A 58 -16.69 0.89 9.77
CA VAL A 58 -15.41 0.51 9.16
C VAL A 58 -15.07 -0.94 9.49
N TYR A 59 -15.19 -1.36 10.75
CA TYR A 59 -14.90 -2.76 11.14
C TYR A 59 -15.79 -3.77 10.42
N GLU A 60 -17.05 -3.43 10.15
CA GLU A 60 -17.95 -4.32 9.41
C GLU A 60 -17.66 -4.35 7.90
N THR A 61 -17.05 -3.31 7.33
CA THR A 61 -17.00 -3.12 5.88
C THR A 61 -15.61 -3.13 5.25
N SER A 62 -14.53 -2.88 6.03
CA SER A 62 -13.17 -2.72 5.48
C SER A 62 -12.49 -4.02 5.08
N ASP A 63 -12.89 -5.14 5.67
CA ASP A 63 -12.21 -6.43 5.52
C ASP A 63 -12.78 -7.30 4.39
N ASN A 64 -13.66 -6.73 3.56
CA ASN A 64 -14.32 -7.41 2.43
C ASN A 64 -13.42 -7.60 1.20
#